data_AF-A0A223I0M9-F1
#
_entry.id   AF-A0A223I0M9-F1
#
_cell.length_a   1.000
_cell.length_b   1.000
_cell.length_c   1.000
_cell.angle_alpha   90.00
_cell.angle_beta   90.00
_cell.angle_gamma   90.00
#
_symmetry.space_group_name_H-M   'P 1'
#
loop_
_entity.id
_entity.type
_entity.pdbx_description
1 polymer ?
#
loop_
_entity_poly.entity_id
_entity_poly.type
_entity_poly.pdbx_seq_one_letter_code
_entity_poly.pdbx_strand_id
1 'polypeptide(L)'
;MKDLENKKLFECIKSFSEKFQLMRQHLKQIDKLYYKYQKERWFLDAVLIYCDAVACLGNDLTQINLKSTGFIAFREYILDYVKSETFISLNNATKKLNEDLSSVKYSILIRGNSIKVGKYESEINYSDIVEETFKKFKEGETKDYRKKFSDYADMNHVEAKILDIVAQLYKEIFIELDDYCAKNSSYVDEKIGTFEREIQFYMSYLEFISKFKEIGLEFCYPHFVSESKEVFDYECFDLALANKLISNKSTIVTNDFYLRGKERIFVVSGPNQVFR
;
A
#
# COMPACT_ATOMS: atom_id res chain seq x y z
N MET A 1 15.63 7.90 -11.33
CA MET A 1 16.16 6.50 -11.35
C MET A 1 17.39 6.35 -10.47
N LYS A 2 18.51 7.06 -10.70
CA LYS A 2 19.72 6.97 -9.85
C LYS A 2 19.45 7.17 -8.35
N ASP A 3 18.58 8.11 -7.99
CA ASP A 3 18.21 8.34 -6.59
C ASP A 3 17.58 7.11 -5.92
N LEU A 4 16.83 6.28 -6.66
CA LEU A 4 16.20 5.07 -6.13
C LEU A 4 17.19 3.95 -5.80
N GLU A 5 18.44 4.03 -6.28
CA GLU A 5 19.50 3.11 -5.83
C GLU A 5 19.92 3.40 -4.37
N ASN A 6 19.55 4.58 -3.83
CA ASN A 6 19.67 4.83 -2.40
C ASN A 6 18.67 3.95 -1.64
N LYS A 7 19.19 3.01 -0.86
CA LYS A 7 18.39 2.06 -0.07
C LYS A 7 17.33 2.76 0.81
N LYS A 8 17.62 3.91 1.42
CA LYS A 8 16.64 4.63 2.26
C LYS A 8 15.46 5.14 1.42
N LEU A 9 15.75 5.68 0.23
CA LEU A 9 14.70 6.14 -0.67
C LEU A 9 13.89 4.96 -1.21
N PHE A 10 14.56 3.88 -1.60
CA PHE A 10 13.90 2.67 -2.09
C PHE A 10 12.88 2.13 -1.08
N GLU A 11 13.27 1.95 0.18
CA GLU A 11 12.38 1.45 1.24
C GLU A 11 11.24 2.42 1.55
N CYS A 12 11.50 3.74 1.51
CA CYS A 12 10.47 4.75 1.68
C CYS A 12 9.39 4.66 0.59
N ILE A 13 9.80 4.62 -0.68
CA ILE A 13 8.87 4.48 -1.82
C ILE A 13 8.17 3.11 -1.79
N LYS A 14 8.86 2.05 -1.34
CA LYS A 14 8.28 0.72 -1.17
C LYS A 14 7.13 0.73 -0.17
N SER A 15 7.36 1.23 1.04
CA SER A 15 6.35 1.37 2.09
C SER A 15 5.15 2.19 1.62
N PHE A 16 5.40 3.31 0.95
CA PHE A 16 4.35 4.12 0.33
C PHE A 16 3.52 3.34 -0.69
N SER A 17 4.18 2.58 -1.57
CA SER A 17 3.54 1.76 -2.60
C SER A 17 2.71 0.63 -1.99
N GLU A 18 3.22 -0.04 -0.96
CA GLU A 18 2.51 -1.10 -0.22
C GLU A 18 1.22 -0.56 0.40
N LYS A 19 1.25 0.63 1.01
CA LYS A 19 0.04 1.29 1.52
C LYS A 19 -0.95 1.63 0.41
N PHE A 20 -0.49 2.12 -0.74
CA PHE A 20 -1.37 2.38 -1.90
C PHE A 20 -1.98 1.10 -2.48
N GLN A 21 -1.23 0.00 -2.50
CA GLN A 21 -1.75 -1.31 -2.88
C GLN A 21 -2.82 -1.78 -1.90
N LEU A 22 -2.58 -1.67 -0.59
CA LEU A 22 -3.57 -2.00 0.45
C LEU A 22 -4.84 -1.16 0.30
N MET A 23 -4.71 0.17 0.14
CA MET A 23 -5.84 1.06 -0.14
C MET A 23 -6.66 0.57 -1.34
N ARG A 24 -6.01 0.23 -2.47
CA ARG A 24 -6.72 -0.30 -3.65
C ARG A 24 -7.37 -1.65 -3.41
N GLN A 25 -6.80 -2.51 -2.55
CA GLN A 25 -7.43 -3.76 -2.16
C GLN A 25 -8.71 -3.50 -1.36
N HIS A 26 -8.72 -2.51 -0.45
CA HIS A 26 -9.94 -2.09 0.25
C HIS A 26 -11.00 -1.61 -0.74
N LEU A 27 -10.64 -0.78 -1.73
CA LEU A 27 -11.57 -0.32 -2.75
C LEU A 27 -12.15 -1.48 -3.58
N LYS A 28 -11.32 -2.44 -4.00
CA LYS A 28 -11.79 -3.66 -4.68
C LYS A 28 -12.68 -4.53 -3.80
N GLN A 29 -12.49 -4.50 -2.48
CA GLN A 29 -13.32 -5.23 -1.54
C GLN A 29 -14.71 -4.60 -1.46
N ILE A 30 -14.82 -3.27 -1.47
CA ILE A 30 -16.10 -2.53 -1.45
C ILE A 30 -17.04 -3.00 -2.57
N ASP A 31 -16.51 -3.25 -3.77
CA ASP A 31 -17.29 -3.72 -4.92
C ASP A 31 -17.93 -5.09 -4.70
N LYS A 32 -17.34 -5.92 -3.82
CA LYS A 32 -17.84 -7.27 -3.51
C LYS A 32 -18.85 -7.29 -2.37
N LEU A 33 -18.90 -6.23 -1.56
CA LEU A 33 -19.78 -6.16 -0.41
C LEU A 33 -21.23 -5.86 -0.82
N TYR A 34 -22.17 -6.26 0.03
CA TYR A 34 -23.61 -6.04 -0.21
C TYR A 34 -24.19 -4.91 0.64
N TYR A 35 -23.71 -4.75 1.87
CA TYR A 35 -24.33 -3.84 2.84
C TYR A 35 -23.69 -2.45 2.83
N LYS A 36 -24.53 -1.41 2.86
CA LYS A 36 -24.13 0.00 2.75
C LYS A 36 -23.08 0.42 3.80
N TYR A 37 -23.42 0.34 5.08
CA TYR A 37 -22.53 0.79 6.15
C TYR A 37 -21.24 -0.02 6.26
N GLN A 38 -21.25 -1.25 5.75
CA GLN A 38 -20.03 -2.03 5.58
C GLN A 38 -19.14 -1.40 4.51
N LYS A 39 -19.68 -1.11 3.31
CA LYS A 39 -18.95 -0.43 2.23
C LYS A 39 -18.36 0.90 2.70
N GLU A 40 -19.13 1.70 3.41
CA GLU A 40 -18.71 3.02 3.88
C GLU A 40 -17.60 2.93 4.92
N ARG A 41 -17.63 1.92 5.81
CA ARG A 41 -16.51 1.66 6.71
C ARG A 41 -15.22 1.30 5.95
N TRP A 42 -15.32 0.40 4.97
CA TRP A 42 -14.19 0.01 4.13
C TRP A 42 -13.64 1.20 3.31
N PHE A 43 -14.53 2.09 2.86
CA PHE A 43 -14.15 3.33 2.19
C PHE A 43 -13.38 4.26 3.13
N LEU A 44 -13.87 4.46 4.36
CA LEU A 44 -13.18 5.26 5.37
C LEU A 44 -11.78 4.71 5.68
N ASP A 45 -11.66 3.39 5.81
CA ASP A 45 -10.36 2.72 6.00
C ASP A 45 -9.40 2.97 4.82
N ALA A 46 -9.91 2.95 3.57
CA ALA A 46 -9.11 3.27 2.40
C ALA A 46 -8.61 4.73 2.42
N VAL A 47 -9.45 5.68 2.81
CA VAL A 47 -9.04 7.09 2.92
C VAL A 47 -8.03 7.30 4.07
N LEU A 48 -8.19 6.59 5.19
CA LEU A 48 -7.21 6.61 6.30
C LEU A 48 -5.84 6.16 5.81
N ILE A 49 -5.77 5.04 5.08
CA ILE A 49 -4.51 4.50 4.54
C ILE A 49 -3.87 5.51 3.58
N TYR A 50 -4.67 6.16 2.72
CA TYR A 50 -4.16 7.19 1.81
C TYR A 50 -3.57 8.39 2.54
N CYS A 51 -4.32 8.97 3.48
CA CYS A 51 -3.86 10.12 4.27
C CYS A 51 -2.57 9.80 5.02
N ASP A 52 -2.49 8.61 5.63
CA ASP A 52 -1.30 8.13 6.33
C ASP A 52 -0.12 7.92 5.36
N ALA A 53 -0.35 7.28 4.21
CA ALA A 53 0.69 7.04 3.21
C ALA A 53 1.32 8.34 2.69
N VAL A 54 0.48 9.34 2.35
CA VAL A 54 0.94 10.63 1.82
C VAL A 54 1.64 11.45 2.92
N ALA A 55 1.11 11.46 4.14
CA ALA A 55 1.74 12.18 5.25
C ALA A 55 3.10 11.57 5.64
N CYS A 56 3.19 10.24 5.74
CA CYS A 56 4.44 9.53 5.98
C CYS A 56 5.46 9.81 4.87
N LEU A 57 5.05 9.68 3.61
CA LEU A 57 5.94 9.94 2.47
C LEU A 57 6.48 11.38 2.50
N GLY A 58 5.63 12.37 2.77
CA GLY A 58 6.04 13.76 2.91
C GLY A 58 7.13 13.95 3.96
N ASN A 59 6.93 13.36 5.14
CA ASN A 59 7.93 13.42 6.22
C ASN A 59 9.23 12.70 5.85
N ASP A 60 9.15 11.49 5.32
CA ASP A 60 10.32 10.67 4.99
C ASP A 60 11.20 11.34 3.91
N LEU A 61 10.59 11.94 2.89
CA LEU A 61 11.31 12.63 1.81
C LEU A 61 12.08 13.87 2.30
N THR A 62 11.70 14.48 3.42
CA THR A 62 12.48 15.59 4.00
C THR A 62 13.82 15.15 4.58
N GLN A 63 13.92 13.88 5.01
CA GLN A 63 15.10 13.31 5.66
C GLN A 63 16.11 12.72 4.67
N ILE A 64 15.76 12.73 3.37
CA ILE A 64 16.56 12.10 2.31
C ILE A 64 17.15 13.19 1.42
N ASN A 65 18.45 13.07 1.14
CA ASN A 65 19.13 13.94 0.18
C ASN A 65 18.85 13.48 -1.26
N LEU A 66 17.93 14.17 -1.93
CA LEU A 66 17.52 13.91 -3.31
C LEU A 66 18.38 14.73 -4.27
N LYS A 67 18.78 14.14 -5.41
CA LYS A 67 19.62 14.79 -6.43
C LYS A 67 18.89 14.97 -7.76
N SER A 68 17.94 14.08 -8.06
CA SER A 68 17.15 14.11 -9.28
C SER A 68 16.14 15.26 -9.23
N THR A 69 16.14 16.12 -10.24
CA THR A 69 15.18 17.23 -10.38
C THR A 69 13.73 16.77 -10.23
N GLY A 70 13.37 15.63 -10.83
CA GLY A 70 12.02 15.06 -10.70
C GLY A 70 11.64 14.67 -9.26
N PHE A 71 12.57 14.10 -8.47
CA PHE A 71 12.29 13.74 -7.07
C PHE A 71 12.23 14.97 -6.16
N ILE A 72 13.07 15.98 -6.43
CA ILE A 72 13.04 17.25 -5.71
C ILE A 72 11.70 17.95 -5.94
N ALA A 73 11.27 18.07 -7.20
CA ALA A 73 9.97 18.65 -7.56
C ALA A 73 8.80 17.85 -6.98
N PHE A 74 8.88 16.51 -7.00
CA PHE A 74 7.85 15.67 -6.40
C PHE A 74 7.78 15.81 -4.89
N ARG A 75 8.92 15.91 -4.19
CA ARG A 75 8.97 16.20 -2.75
C ARG A 75 8.30 17.54 -2.44
N GLU A 76 8.64 18.58 -3.19
CA GLU A 76 8.01 19.91 -3.02
C GLU A 76 6.50 19.83 -3.22
N TYR A 77 6.05 19.15 -4.28
CA TYR A 77 4.63 18.91 -4.52
C TYR A 77 3.92 18.21 -3.36
N ILE A 78 4.49 17.12 -2.82
CA ILE A 78 3.91 16.40 -1.69
C ILE A 78 3.85 17.30 -0.45
N LEU A 79 4.90 18.05 -0.16
CA LEU A 79 4.93 18.94 1.00
C LEU A 79 3.89 20.06 0.90
N ASP A 80 3.67 20.61 -0.29
CA ASP A 80 2.64 21.61 -0.54
C ASP A 80 1.24 21.00 -0.46
N TYR A 81 1.05 19.79 -1.02
CA TYR A 81 -0.22 19.08 -0.96
C TYR A 81 -0.62 18.75 0.48
N VAL A 82 0.30 18.23 1.30
CA VAL A 82 0.06 17.91 2.72
C VAL A 82 -0.32 19.15 3.54
N LYS A 83 0.16 20.34 3.14
CA LYS A 83 -0.19 21.63 3.77
C LYS A 83 -1.45 22.28 3.18
N SER A 84 -1.98 21.75 2.09
CA SER A 84 -3.16 22.32 1.44
C SER A 84 -4.41 22.16 2.32
N GLU A 85 -5.33 23.11 2.21
CA GLU A 85 -6.62 23.04 2.91
C GLU A 85 -7.40 21.78 2.51
N THR A 86 -7.27 21.32 1.27
CA THR A 86 -7.95 20.12 0.76
C THR A 86 -7.51 18.87 1.52
N PHE A 87 -6.20 18.65 1.66
CA PHE A 87 -5.66 17.50 2.36
C PHE A 87 -5.89 17.58 3.87
N ILE A 88 -5.67 18.75 4.48
CA ILE A 88 -5.89 18.96 5.91
C ILE A 88 -7.36 18.68 6.27
N SER A 89 -8.30 19.22 5.47
CA SER A 89 -9.73 18.99 5.68
C SER A 89 -10.10 17.52 5.54
N LEU A 90 -9.58 16.84 4.51
CA LEU A 90 -9.79 15.40 4.30
C LEU A 90 -9.27 14.60 5.50
N ASN A 91 -8.00 14.78 5.87
CA ASN A 91 -7.34 14.04 6.95
C ASN A 91 -8.03 14.24 8.30
N ASN A 92 -8.40 15.48 8.64
CA ASN A 92 -9.09 15.79 9.88
C ASN A 92 -10.51 15.18 9.92
N ALA A 93 -11.27 15.32 8.83
CA ALA A 93 -12.60 14.71 8.74
C ALA A 93 -12.52 13.17 8.85
N THR A 94 -11.53 12.56 8.18
CA THR A 94 -11.29 11.11 8.22
C THR A 94 -11.00 10.63 9.65
N LYS A 95 -10.08 11.31 10.35
CA LYS A 95 -9.69 10.96 11.72
C LYS A 95 -10.83 11.14 12.71
N LYS A 96 -11.53 12.29 12.64
CA LYS A 96 -12.69 12.57 13.47
C LYS A 96 -13.75 11.48 13.30
N LEU A 97 -14.12 11.17 12.07
CA LEU A 97 -15.15 10.16 11.80
C LEU A 97 -14.73 8.75 12.27
N ASN A 98 -13.44 8.42 12.15
CA ASN A 98 -12.92 7.16 12.68
C ASN A 98 -12.98 7.10 14.22
N GLU A 99 -12.69 8.22 14.90
CA GLU A 99 -12.84 8.35 16.36
C GLU A 99 -14.31 8.28 16.79
N ASP A 100 -15.20 8.99 16.10
CA ASP A 100 -16.63 9.00 16.35
C ASP A 100 -17.23 7.60 16.20
N LEU A 101 -16.89 6.86 15.14
CA LEU A 101 -17.29 5.46 14.96
C LEU A 101 -16.71 4.55 16.04
N SER A 102 -15.46 4.78 16.48
CA SER A 102 -14.84 4.01 17.57
C SER A 102 -15.50 4.26 18.92
N SER A 103 -16.21 5.39 19.08
CA SER A 103 -16.97 5.73 20.28
C SER A 103 -18.32 5.00 20.38
N VAL A 104 -18.81 4.43 19.27
CA VAL A 104 -20.10 3.73 19.21
C VAL A 104 -20.05 2.47 20.07
N LYS A 105 -20.84 2.44 21.13
CA LYS A 105 -20.99 1.30 22.04
C LYS A 105 -22.47 0.92 22.13
N TYR A 106 -22.78 -0.33 21.83
CA TYR A 106 -24.16 -0.83 21.84
C TYR A 106 -24.26 -2.16 22.56
N SER A 107 -25.42 -2.44 23.14
CA SER A 107 -25.75 -3.71 23.76
C SER A 107 -26.71 -4.50 22.87
N ILE A 108 -26.55 -5.83 22.87
CA ILE A 108 -27.43 -6.76 22.15
C ILE A 108 -28.08 -7.67 23.18
N LEU A 109 -29.41 -7.66 23.22
CA LEU A 109 -30.19 -8.61 24.01
C LEU A 109 -30.85 -9.63 23.08
N ILE A 110 -30.43 -10.89 23.22
CA ILE A 110 -30.97 -12.02 22.45
C ILE A 110 -31.95 -12.79 23.34
N ARG A 111 -33.21 -12.90 22.92
CA ARG A 111 -34.26 -13.70 23.57
C ARG A 111 -34.95 -14.60 22.55
N GLY A 112 -34.59 -15.88 22.53
CA GLY A 112 -35.07 -16.80 21.49
C GLY A 112 -34.69 -16.30 20.10
N ASN A 113 -35.69 -16.09 19.24
CA ASN A 113 -35.51 -15.52 17.89
C ASN A 113 -35.64 -13.99 17.84
N SER A 114 -35.74 -13.31 18.98
CA SER A 114 -35.82 -11.84 19.05
C SER A 114 -34.47 -11.25 19.45
N ILE A 115 -34.03 -10.24 18.69
CA ILE A 115 -32.84 -9.45 18.96
C ILE A 115 -33.27 -8.02 19.23
N LYS A 116 -32.86 -7.47 20.37
CA LYS A 116 -32.99 -6.05 20.70
C LYS A 116 -31.60 -5.43 20.74
N VAL A 117 -31.45 -4.28 20.12
CA VAL A 117 -30.21 -3.51 20.11
C VAL A 117 -30.47 -2.18 20.80
N GLY A 118 -29.63 -1.83 21.77
CA GLY A 118 -29.73 -0.61 22.56
C GLY A 118 -28.40 0.11 22.64
N LYS A 119 -28.41 1.38 23.07
CA LYS A 119 -27.17 2.07 23.43
C LYS A 119 -26.59 1.41 24.68
N TYR A 120 -25.27 1.35 24.75
CA TYR A 120 -24.62 0.87 25.95
C TYR A 120 -24.70 1.94 27.05
N GLU A 121 -25.42 1.65 28.13
CA GLU A 121 -25.64 2.57 29.26
C GLU A 121 -24.79 2.22 30.49
N SER A 122 -23.51 1.88 30.26
CA SER A 122 -22.60 1.48 31.35
C SER A 122 -23.16 0.35 32.23
N GLU A 123 -23.86 -0.58 31.59
CA GLU A 123 -24.46 -1.75 32.22
C GLU A 123 -23.38 -2.50 33.02
N ILE A 124 -23.73 -2.95 34.21
CA ILE A 124 -22.79 -3.64 35.10
C ILE A 124 -22.29 -4.90 34.41
N ASN A 125 -20.97 -4.99 34.23
CA ASN A 125 -20.34 -6.23 33.78
C ASN A 125 -20.36 -7.25 34.91
N TYR A 126 -21.42 -8.05 34.97
CA TYR A 126 -21.58 -9.07 36.00
C TYR A 126 -20.45 -10.12 35.99
N SER A 127 -19.72 -10.27 34.88
CA SER A 127 -18.52 -11.12 34.88
C SER A 127 -17.47 -10.60 35.86
N ASP A 128 -17.26 -9.29 35.97
CA ASP A 128 -16.29 -8.72 36.91
C ASP A 128 -16.72 -8.97 38.36
N ILE A 129 -18.03 -8.83 38.65
CA ILE A 129 -18.61 -9.12 39.97
C ILE A 129 -18.49 -10.61 40.31
N VAL A 130 -18.78 -11.49 39.36
CA VAL A 130 -18.64 -12.94 39.55
C VAL A 130 -17.17 -13.31 39.76
N GLU A 131 -16.26 -12.78 38.94
CA GLU A 131 -14.82 -13.00 39.11
C GLU A 131 -14.32 -12.53 40.48
N GLU A 132 -14.75 -11.35 40.95
CA GLU A 132 -14.39 -10.85 42.27
C GLU A 132 -14.96 -11.72 43.40
N THR A 133 -16.22 -12.14 43.28
CA THR A 133 -16.89 -13.01 44.27
C THR A 133 -16.23 -14.39 44.39
N PHE A 134 -15.78 -14.95 43.27
CA PHE A 134 -15.14 -16.26 43.20
C PHE A 134 -13.61 -16.22 43.23
N LYS A 135 -13.00 -15.04 43.37
CA LYS A 135 -11.54 -14.85 43.39
C LYS A 135 -10.83 -15.74 44.42
N LYS A 136 -11.47 -15.98 45.57
CA LYS A 136 -10.97 -16.86 46.65
C LYS A 136 -10.96 -18.36 46.32
N PHE A 137 -11.62 -18.76 45.23
CA PHE A 137 -11.70 -20.14 44.74
C PHE A 137 -10.92 -20.35 43.43
N LYS A 138 -10.19 -19.34 42.95
CA LYS A 138 -9.42 -19.41 41.70
C LYS A 138 -8.10 -20.15 41.94
N GLU A 139 -8.06 -21.44 41.61
CA GLU A 139 -6.83 -22.25 41.64
C GLU A 139 -6.11 -22.17 40.28
N GLY A 140 -5.01 -21.40 40.22
CA GLY A 140 -4.13 -21.30 39.04
C GLY A 140 -4.65 -20.42 37.88
N GLU A 141 -3.88 -20.35 36.80
CA GLU A 141 -4.30 -19.67 35.56
C GLU A 141 -5.37 -20.50 34.83
N THR A 142 -6.58 -19.95 34.76
CA THR A 142 -7.72 -20.56 34.07
C THR A 142 -7.64 -20.31 32.57
N LYS A 143 -7.99 -21.32 31.75
CA LYS A 143 -8.10 -21.17 30.29
C LYS A 143 -9.14 -20.09 29.94
N ASP A 144 -8.76 -19.20 29.03
CA ASP A 144 -9.66 -18.19 28.47
C ASP A 144 -10.65 -18.86 27.50
N TYR A 145 -11.93 -18.86 27.85
CA TYR A 145 -13.02 -19.41 27.03
C TYR A 145 -13.71 -18.36 26.17
N ARG A 146 -13.22 -17.10 26.16
CA ARG A 146 -13.75 -16.07 25.26
C ARG A 146 -13.57 -16.52 23.83
N LYS A 147 -14.68 -16.71 23.12
CA LYS A 147 -14.64 -16.92 21.67
C LYS A 147 -14.03 -15.66 21.05
N LYS A 148 -12.91 -15.83 20.35
CA LYS A 148 -12.46 -14.83 19.38
C LYS A 148 -13.50 -14.83 18.27
N PHE A 149 -14.18 -13.70 18.10
CA PHE A 149 -14.99 -13.49 16.90
C PHE A 149 -14.04 -13.52 15.70
N SER A 150 -14.48 -14.18 14.63
CA SER A 150 -13.68 -14.27 13.42
C SER A 150 -13.80 -12.97 12.65
N ASP A 151 -12.68 -12.39 12.25
CA ASP A 151 -12.58 -11.16 11.45
C ASP A 151 -12.91 -11.42 9.97
N TYR A 152 -14.02 -12.12 9.69
CA TYR A 152 -14.44 -12.32 8.31
C TYR A 152 -14.89 -10.99 7.71
N ALA A 153 -14.43 -10.70 6.49
CA ALA A 153 -14.83 -9.51 5.75
C ALA A 153 -16.30 -9.53 5.34
N ASP A 154 -16.97 -10.69 5.39
CA ASP A 154 -18.37 -10.86 5.01
C ASP A 154 -19.28 -10.83 6.24
N MET A 155 -20.32 -10.02 6.15
CA MET A 155 -21.34 -9.85 7.18
C MET A 155 -22.57 -10.69 6.84
N ASN A 156 -23.15 -11.37 7.82
CA ASN A 156 -24.42 -12.08 7.60
C ASN A 156 -25.63 -11.12 7.72
N HIS A 157 -26.81 -11.60 7.32
CA HIS A 157 -28.04 -10.80 7.32
C HIS A 157 -28.49 -10.35 8.73
N VAL A 158 -28.12 -11.08 9.79
CA VAL A 158 -28.45 -10.71 11.18
C VAL A 158 -27.54 -9.57 11.65
N GLU A 159 -26.23 -9.68 11.41
CA GLU A 159 -25.25 -8.64 11.71
C GLU A 159 -25.58 -7.35 10.95
N ALA A 160 -25.98 -7.45 9.68
CA ALA A 160 -26.42 -6.30 8.89
C ALA A 160 -27.65 -5.61 9.50
N LYS A 161 -28.63 -6.40 9.98
CA LYS A 161 -29.82 -5.86 10.66
C LYS A 161 -29.49 -5.21 12.00
N ILE A 162 -28.54 -5.76 12.74
CA ILE A 162 -28.03 -5.12 13.96
C ILE A 162 -27.40 -3.77 13.61
N LEU A 163 -26.55 -3.73 12.58
CA LEU A 163 -25.90 -2.50 12.13
C LEU A 163 -26.91 -1.45 11.65
N ASP A 164 -27.98 -1.84 10.95
CA ASP A 164 -29.09 -0.95 10.59
C ASP A 164 -29.72 -0.29 11.83
N ILE A 165 -29.90 -1.05 12.91
CA ILE A 165 -30.46 -0.51 14.17
C ILE A 165 -29.42 0.37 14.88
N VAL A 166 -28.15 -0.02 14.92
CA VAL A 166 -27.07 0.81 15.48
C VAL A 166 -26.99 2.16 14.76
N ALA A 167 -27.10 2.17 13.43
CA ALA A 167 -27.14 3.40 12.65
C ALA A 167 -28.34 4.29 13.03
N GLN A 168 -29.49 3.71 13.38
CA GLN A 168 -30.64 4.45 13.91
C GLN A 168 -30.46 4.96 15.35
N LEU A 169 -29.64 4.30 16.16
CA LEU A 169 -29.32 4.76 17.51
C LEU A 169 -28.30 5.91 17.50
N TYR A 170 -27.38 5.92 16.53
CA TYR A 170 -26.29 6.87 16.37
C TYR A 170 -26.41 7.69 15.06
N LYS A 171 -27.63 8.18 14.76
CA LYS A 171 -27.97 8.80 13.46
C LYS A 171 -27.00 9.88 13.01
N GLU A 172 -26.59 10.76 13.92
CA GLU A 172 -25.71 11.89 13.58
C GLU A 172 -24.38 11.41 13.01
N ILE A 173 -23.75 10.40 13.62
CA ILE A 173 -22.48 9.82 13.18
C ILE A 173 -22.64 9.14 11.81
N PHE A 174 -23.72 8.37 11.63
CA PHE A 174 -23.93 7.62 10.39
C PHE A 174 -24.40 8.53 9.22
N ILE A 175 -25.09 9.64 9.49
CA ILE A 175 -25.36 10.66 8.47
C ILE A 175 -24.05 11.37 8.07
N GLU A 176 -23.19 11.71 9.03
CA GLU A 176 -21.87 12.27 8.72
C GLU A 176 -21.02 11.31 7.88
N LEU A 177 -21.10 10.00 8.15
CA LEU A 177 -20.46 8.96 7.33
C LEU A 177 -21.01 8.91 5.90
N ASP A 178 -22.34 8.92 5.75
CA ASP A 178 -23.00 8.91 4.44
C ASP A 178 -22.54 10.12 3.58
N ASP A 179 -22.61 11.33 4.16
CA ASP A 179 -22.23 12.57 3.50
C ASP A 179 -20.73 12.60 3.17
N TYR A 180 -19.90 12.11 4.09
CA TYR A 180 -18.46 11.99 3.90
C TYR A 180 -18.11 11.08 2.72
N CYS A 181 -18.73 9.90 2.62
CA CYS A 181 -18.48 8.96 1.53
C CYS A 181 -18.92 9.54 0.18
N ALA A 182 -20.07 10.22 0.12
CA ALA A 182 -20.55 10.87 -1.09
C ALA A 182 -19.61 12.00 -1.57
N LYS A 183 -19.18 12.86 -0.64
CA LYS A 183 -18.33 14.02 -0.93
C LYS A 183 -16.92 13.62 -1.39
N ASN A 184 -16.35 12.57 -0.81
CA ASN A 184 -14.93 12.24 -0.99
C ASN A 184 -14.69 11.09 -1.97
N SER A 185 -15.66 10.71 -2.80
CA SER A 185 -15.54 9.58 -3.76
C SER A 185 -14.28 9.64 -4.66
N SER A 186 -13.77 10.83 -4.95
CA SER A 186 -12.53 11.08 -5.71
C SER A 186 -11.43 11.72 -4.87
N TYR A 187 -11.12 11.14 -3.70
CA TYR A 187 -10.16 11.71 -2.74
C TYR A 187 -8.67 11.59 -3.15
N VAL A 188 -8.34 10.69 -4.07
CA VAL A 188 -6.95 10.43 -4.46
C VAL A 188 -6.47 11.54 -5.40
N ASP A 189 -5.38 12.23 -5.03
CA ASP A 189 -4.75 13.21 -5.91
C ASP A 189 -4.19 12.54 -7.17
N GLU A 190 -4.50 13.10 -8.33
CA GLU A 190 -4.17 12.52 -9.63
C GLU A 190 -2.65 12.39 -9.86
N LYS A 191 -1.87 13.39 -9.44
CA LYS A 191 -0.41 13.38 -9.62
C LYS A 191 0.24 12.34 -8.71
N ILE A 192 -0.23 12.22 -7.47
CA ILE A 192 0.25 11.21 -6.53
C ILE A 192 -0.12 9.80 -7.03
N GLY A 193 -1.37 9.60 -7.45
CA GLY A 193 -1.82 8.31 -7.98
C GLY A 193 -1.14 7.91 -9.29
N THR A 194 -0.73 8.88 -10.12
CA THR A 194 0.05 8.62 -11.33
C THR A 194 1.50 8.29 -11.00
N PHE A 195 2.14 9.08 -10.14
CA PHE A 195 3.49 8.80 -9.65
C PHE A 195 3.59 7.39 -9.05
N GLU A 196 2.65 7.00 -8.17
CA GLU A 196 2.70 5.70 -7.52
C GLU A 196 2.60 4.53 -8.52
N ARG A 197 1.84 4.68 -9.60
CA ARG A 197 1.74 3.65 -10.65
C ARG A 197 3.01 3.57 -11.49
N GLU A 198 3.57 4.72 -11.86
CA GLU A 198 4.77 4.79 -12.70
C GLU A 198 6.03 4.35 -11.95
N ILE A 199 6.12 4.68 -10.66
CA ILE A 199 7.31 4.37 -9.85
C ILE A 199 7.53 2.87 -9.68
N GLN A 200 6.46 2.05 -9.72
CA GLN A 200 6.54 0.60 -9.64
C GLN A 200 7.47 0.01 -10.72
N PHE A 201 7.41 0.54 -11.94
CA PHE A 201 8.27 0.04 -13.02
C PHE A 201 9.75 0.20 -12.67
N TYR A 202 10.14 1.36 -12.15
CA TYR A 202 11.53 1.61 -11.76
C TYR A 202 11.95 0.75 -10.57
N MET A 203 11.06 0.55 -9.59
CA MET A 203 11.34 -0.33 -8.46
C MET A 203 11.52 -1.79 -8.91
N SER A 204 10.59 -2.31 -9.70
CA SER A 204 10.67 -3.67 -10.24
C SER A 204 11.88 -3.85 -11.15
N TYR A 205 12.28 -2.82 -11.90
CA TYR A 205 13.51 -2.87 -12.68
C TYR A 205 14.75 -2.99 -11.79
N LEU A 206 14.85 -2.19 -10.72
CA LEU A 206 15.98 -2.24 -9.80
C LEU A 206 16.08 -3.58 -9.07
N GLU A 207 14.93 -4.14 -8.66
CA GLU A 207 14.85 -5.50 -8.11
C GLU A 207 15.19 -6.56 -9.15
N PHE A 208 14.77 -6.37 -10.41
CA PHE A 208 15.08 -7.30 -11.48
C PHE A 208 16.59 -7.34 -11.78
N ILE A 209 17.26 -6.19 -11.81
CA ILE A 209 18.71 -6.15 -12.09
C ILE A 209 19.57 -6.54 -10.89
N SER A 210 19.05 -6.51 -9.66
CA SER A 210 19.83 -6.79 -8.45
C SER A 210 20.43 -8.20 -8.46
N LYS A 211 19.67 -9.22 -8.88
CA LYS A 211 20.14 -10.61 -9.00
C LYS A 211 21.31 -10.78 -9.97
N PHE A 212 21.42 -9.92 -10.98
CA PHE A 212 22.54 -9.94 -11.92
C PHE A 212 23.76 -9.25 -11.30
N LYS A 213 23.55 -8.14 -10.57
CA LYS A 213 24.62 -7.48 -9.81
C LYS A 213 25.21 -8.40 -8.72
N GLU A 214 24.39 -9.22 -8.07
CA GLU A 214 24.82 -10.17 -7.04
C GLU A 214 25.80 -11.22 -7.55
N ILE A 215 25.75 -11.57 -8.84
CA ILE A 215 26.69 -12.50 -9.48
C ILE A 215 27.85 -11.78 -10.19
N GLY A 216 27.98 -10.47 -9.98
CA GLY A 216 29.07 -9.65 -10.51
C GLY A 216 28.85 -9.05 -11.89
N LEU A 217 27.64 -9.12 -12.47
CA LEU A 217 27.36 -8.43 -13.73
C LEU A 217 27.16 -6.93 -13.50
N GLU A 218 27.85 -6.12 -14.30
CA GLU A 218 27.77 -4.68 -14.21
C GLU A 218 26.58 -4.10 -14.98
N PHE A 219 26.07 -2.97 -14.50
CA PHE A 219 25.03 -2.19 -15.17
C PHE A 219 25.43 -0.74 -15.17
N CYS A 220 25.28 -0.08 -16.32
CA CYS A 220 25.56 1.34 -16.48
C CYS A 220 24.30 2.11 -16.89
N TYR A 221 24.37 3.44 -16.76
CA TYR A 221 23.39 4.32 -17.39
C TYR A 221 23.94 4.74 -18.76
N PRO A 222 23.20 4.50 -19.85
CA PRO A 222 23.69 4.80 -21.19
C PRO A 222 24.01 6.30 -21.32
N HIS A 223 25.15 6.59 -21.93
CA HIS A 223 25.56 7.94 -22.26
C HIS A 223 25.15 8.25 -23.70
N PHE A 224 24.26 9.21 -23.87
CA PHE A 224 23.80 9.63 -25.19
C PHE A 224 24.57 10.87 -25.66
N VAL A 225 25.05 10.81 -26.90
CA VAL A 225 25.72 11.92 -27.59
C VAL A 225 24.99 12.17 -28.90
N SER A 226 24.51 13.40 -29.12
CA SER A 226 23.76 13.77 -30.32
C SER A 226 24.64 14.04 -31.55
N GLU A 227 25.90 14.41 -31.32
CA GLU A 227 26.85 14.85 -32.36
C GLU A 227 27.66 13.69 -32.96
N SER A 228 27.46 12.48 -32.45
CA SER A 228 28.19 11.29 -32.85
C SER A 228 27.23 10.15 -33.18
N LYS A 229 27.62 9.32 -34.14
CA LYS A 229 26.93 8.05 -34.46
C LYS A 229 27.69 6.84 -33.92
N GLU A 230 28.67 7.08 -33.06
CA GLU A 230 29.43 6.01 -32.42
C GLU A 230 28.56 5.29 -31.39
N VAL A 231 28.69 3.96 -31.36
CA VAL A 231 27.97 3.10 -30.42
C VAL A 231 28.96 2.07 -29.93
N PHE A 232 29.05 1.91 -28.62
CA PHE A 232 29.89 0.90 -28.00
C PHE A 232 29.27 0.43 -26.71
N ASP A 233 29.59 -0.79 -26.34
CA ASP A 233 29.29 -1.37 -25.03
C ASP A 233 30.43 -2.31 -24.64
N TYR A 234 30.75 -2.33 -23.36
CA TYR A 234 31.80 -3.19 -22.81
C TYR A 234 31.16 -4.16 -21.83
N GLU A 235 31.60 -5.40 -21.88
CA GLU A 235 31.07 -6.51 -21.09
C GLU A 235 29.54 -6.67 -21.23
N CYS A 236 29.00 -6.41 -22.42
CA CYS A 236 27.58 -6.53 -22.69
C CYS A 236 27.12 -8.00 -22.65
N PHE A 237 25.87 -8.22 -22.27
CA PHE A 237 25.26 -9.54 -22.22
C PHE A 237 23.76 -9.46 -22.55
N ASP A 238 23.21 -10.54 -23.09
CA ASP A 238 21.77 -10.65 -23.31
C ASP A 238 21.05 -10.88 -21.98
N LEU A 239 20.17 -9.96 -21.60
CA LEU A 239 19.43 -9.99 -20.33
C LEU A 239 18.52 -11.23 -20.19
N ALA A 240 17.88 -11.67 -21.26
CA ALA A 240 16.96 -12.80 -21.24
C ALA A 240 17.71 -14.13 -21.10
N LEU A 241 18.80 -14.28 -21.84
CA LEU A 241 19.72 -15.41 -21.75
C LEU A 241 20.37 -15.45 -20.38
N ALA A 242 20.93 -14.34 -19.91
CA ALA A 242 21.54 -14.24 -18.59
C ALA A 242 20.54 -14.66 -17.50
N ASN A 243 19.30 -14.16 -17.55
CA ASN A 243 18.25 -14.56 -16.59
C ASN A 243 18.03 -16.08 -16.56
N LYS A 244 18.02 -16.75 -17.72
CA LYS A 244 17.87 -18.20 -17.83
C LYS A 244 19.10 -18.95 -17.30
N LEU A 245 20.30 -18.46 -17.60
CA LEU A 245 21.56 -19.05 -17.16
C LEU A 245 21.76 -18.94 -15.65
N ILE A 246 21.32 -17.85 -15.03
CA ILE A 246 21.30 -17.68 -13.56
C ILE A 246 20.50 -18.80 -12.90
N SER A 247 19.27 -19.05 -13.39
CA SER A 247 18.42 -20.13 -12.87
C SER A 247 19.07 -21.52 -13.01
N ASN A 248 19.85 -21.71 -14.07
CA ASN A 248 20.56 -22.96 -14.36
C ASN A 248 21.98 -23.02 -13.78
N LYS A 249 22.40 -22.03 -12.97
CA LYS A 249 23.75 -21.90 -12.40
C LYS A 249 24.86 -22.05 -13.45
N SER A 250 24.61 -21.56 -14.65
CA SER A 250 25.52 -21.65 -15.80
C SER A 250 26.35 -20.37 -15.94
N THR A 251 27.54 -20.49 -16.52
CA THR A 251 28.41 -19.35 -16.79
C THR A 251 27.78 -18.40 -17.81
N ILE A 252 27.82 -17.11 -17.51
CA ILE A 252 27.39 -16.05 -18.41
C ILE A 252 28.64 -15.46 -19.04
N VAL A 253 28.65 -15.38 -20.38
CA VAL A 253 29.76 -14.81 -21.13
C VAL A 253 29.36 -13.43 -21.62
N THR A 254 30.17 -12.44 -21.26
CA THR A 254 30.02 -11.06 -21.72
C THR A 254 30.84 -10.84 -22.99
N ASN A 255 30.43 -9.86 -23.82
CA ASN A 255 31.13 -9.50 -25.05
C ASN A 255 31.24 -7.98 -25.16
N ASP A 256 32.27 -7.51 -25.86
CA ASP A 256 32.41 -6.10 -26.20
C ASP A 256 31.98 -5.85 -27.63
N PHE A 257 31.44 -4.66 -27.91
CA PHE A 257 31.30 -4.20 -29.29
C PHE A 257 31.54 -2.69 -29.40
N TYR A 258 31.98 -2.26 -30.58
CA TYR A 258 32.13 -0.85 -30.90
C TYR A 258 31.97 -0.61 -32.40
N LEU A 259 31.33 0.50 -32.75
CA LEU A 259 31.28 1.09 -34.08
C LEU A 259 31.78 2.53 -33.96
N ARG A 260 32.91 2.85 -34.59
CA ARG A 260 33.56 4.16 -34.52
C ARG A 260 33.63 4.85 -35.88
N GLY A 261 33.70 6.19 -35.89
CA GLY A 261 33.88 6.97 -37.10
C GLY A 261 32.83 6.67 -38.19
N LYS A 262 33.24 5.96 -39.27
CA LYS A 262 32.39 5.58 -40.42
C LYS A 262 31.87 4.13 -40.37
N GLU A 263 32.21 3.34 -39.36
CA GLU A 263 31.76 1.95 -39.23
C GLU A 263 30.26 1.87 -38.93
N ARG A 264 29.50 1.06 -39.66
CA ARG A 264 28.02 1.01 -39.51
C ARG A 264 27.43 -0.40 -39.53
N ILE A 265 28.23 -1.42 -39.82
CA ILE A 265 27.77 -2.81 -39.93
C ILE A 265 28.77 -3.74 -39.26
N PHE A 266 28.26 -4.78 -38.60
CA PHE A 266 29.05 -5.92 -38.16
C PHE A 266 28.84 -7.07 -39.14
N VAL A 267 29.93 -7.67 -39.62
CA VAL A 267 29.88 -8.91 -40.41
C VAL A 267 30.38 -10.04 -39.52
N VAL A 268 29.46 -10.87 -39.04
CA VAL A 268 29.75 -11.97 -38.11
C VAL A 268 29.71 -13.32 -38.86
N SER A 269 30.85 -14.01 -38.91
CA SER A 269 30.99 -15.34 -39.52
C SER A 269 31.42 -16.38 -38.49
N GLY A 270 30.98 -17.63 -38.62
CA GLY A 270 31.37 -18.72 -37.73
C GLY A 270 30.59 -20.02 -37.98
N PRO A 271 30.85 -21.10 -37.24
CA PRO A 271 29.98 -22.28 -37.29
C PRO A 271 28.55 -21.93 -36.87
N ASN A 272 27.55 -22.66 -37.38
CA ASN A 272 26.15 -22.46 -37.03
C ASN A 272 25.86 -23.14 -35.67
N GLN A 273 26.35 -22.52 -34.61
CA GLN A 273 26.00 -22.87 -33.23
C GLN A 273 25.10 -21.79 -32.65
N VAL A 274 24.35 -22.13 -31.59
CA VAL A 274 23.20 -21.40 -31.03
C VAL A 274 23.50 -19.94 -30.58
N PHE A 275 24.76 -19.50 -30.59
CA PHE A 275 25.18 -18.16 -30.20
C PHE A 275 26.03 -17.53 -31.31
N ARG A 276 25.39 -16.71 -32.15
CA ARG A 276 26.02 -15.68 -32.99
C ARG A 276 25.41 -14.34 -32.64
#